data_AF-A0A7Z2VV62-F1
#
_entry.id   AF-A0A7Z2VV62-F1
#
_cell.length_a   1.000
_cell.length_b   1.000
_cell.length_c   1.000
_cell.angle_alpha   90.00
_cell.angle_beta   90.00
_cell.angle_gamma   90.00
#
_symmetry.space_group_name_H-M   'P 1'
#
loop_
_entity.id
_entity.type
_entity.pdbx_description
1 polymer ?
#
loop_
_entity_poly.entity_id
_entity_poly.type
_entity_poly.pdbx_seq_one_letter_code
_entity_poly.pdbx_strand_id
1 'polypeptide(L)'
;MTQDNPLRRWLHNLAGKNGRQPVLVKVLGERDRRRVLRHFMALDTSDRLLRFGSMLPDAQVEAYVAKLDFANDIVFGVIDRPFHLVGVGHLAFSARDAHPGSVRDTDKEKVAEFGVSVSKSARGQGVGTRLFERAAIHCRNVDVDTLYMQCLASNRTMMHIARKAGMEIKREYGEADAHLHLPPPSPSSVLAEALEEQIAKIDYTVKANARAAFKLFSTKK
;
A
#
# COMPACT_ATOMS: atom_id res chain seq x y z
N MET A 1 24.34 -1.42 -16.31
CA MET A 1 22.89 -1.34 -16.56
C MET A 1 22.23 -2.63 -16.11
N THR A 2 21.79 -2.70 -14.86
CA THR A 2 21.01 -3.83 -14.35
C THR A 2 19.61 -3.72 -14.96
N GLN A 3 19.21 -4.65 -15.84
CA GLN A 3 17.84 -4.67 -16.38
C GLN A 3 16.86 -4.81 -15.21
N ASP A 4 16.11 -3.74 -14.90
CA ASP A 4 14.96 -3.81 -14.01
C ASP A 4 13.96 -4.79 -14.64
N ASN A 5 13.77 -5.94 -13.99
CA ASN A 5 12.83 -6.97 -14.43
C ASN A 5 11.81 -7.21 -13.30
N PRO A 6 10.72 -6.40 -13.26
CA PRO A 6 9.69 -6.51 -12.24
C PRO A 6 9.06 -7.91 -12.16
N LEU A 7 8.93 -8.62 -13.28
CA LEU A 7 8.43 -10.01 -13.30
C LEU A 7 9.33 -10.94 -12.50
N ARG A 8 10.65 -10.88 -12.76
CA ARG A 8 11.62 -11.73 -12.05
C ARG A 8 11.64 -11.40 -10.56
N ARG A 9 11.58 -10.11 -10.19
CA ARG A 9 11.50 -9.66 -8.80
C ARG A 9 10.22 -10.16 -8.13
N TRP A 10 9.08 -10.07 -8.82
CA TRP A 10 7.80 -10.55 -8.33
C TRP A 10 7.77 -12.06 -8.13
N LEU A 11 8.28 -12.84 -9.10
CA LEU A 11 8.41 -14.31 -8.97
C LEU A 11 9.28 -14.69 -7.78
N HIS A 12 10.40 -14.00 -7.59
CA HIS A 12 11.26 -14.21 -6.42
C HIS A 12 10.54 -13.86 -5.11
N ASN A 13 9.70 -12.82 -5.10
CA ASN A 13 8.91 -12.44 -3.93
C ASN A 13 7.79 -13.44 -3.62
N LEU A 14 7.23 -14.12 -4.62
CA LEU A 14 6.23 -15.19 -4.45
C LEU A 14 6.81 -16.47 -3.87
N ALA A 15 8.07 -16.79 -4.19
CA ALA A 15 8.74 -18.00 -3.66
C ALA A 15 8.83 -18.00 -2.12
N GLY A 16 8.59 -16.85 -1.48
CA GLY A 16 8.66 -16.68 -0.03
C GLY A 16 10.11 -16.75 0.47
N LYS A 17 10.34 -16.30 1.71
CA LYS A 17 11.61 -16.53 2.41
C LYS A 17 11.33 -17.42 3.63
N ASN A 18 12.08 -18.51 3.77
CA ASN A 18 12.12 -19.37 4.97
C ASN A 18 10.74 -19.81 5.49
N GLY A 19 9.96 -20.54 4.68
CA GLY A 19 8.67 -21.11 5.12
C GLY A 19 7.55 -20.11 5.40
N ARG A 20 7.77 -18.80 5.17
CA ARG A 20 6.74 -17.77 5.31
C ARG A 20 5.87 -17.71 4.06
N GLN A 21 4.57 -17.58 4.28
CA GLN A 21 3.58 -17.41 3.21
C GLN A 21 3.86 -16.14 2.40
N PRO A 22 3.63 -16.16 1.08
CA PRO A 22 3.78 -14.98 0.24
C PRO A 22 2.78 -13.90 0.69
N VAL A 23 3.24 -12.65 0.70
CA VAL A 23 2.37 -11.49 0.94
C VAL A 23 1.73 -11.09 -0.39
N LEU A 24 0.43 -11.33 -0.49
CA LEU A 24 -0.39 -10.99 -1.65
C LEU A 24 -1.09 -9.66 -1.40
N VAL A 25 -0.86 -8.71 -2.31
CA VAL A 25 -1.43 -7.37 -2.25
C VAL A 25 -2.54 -7.27 -3.28
N LYS A 26 -3.76 -7.01 -2.82
CA LYS A 26 -4.95 -6.88 -3.67
C LYS A 26 -5.37 -5.42 -3.79
N VAL A 27 -5.76 -4.98 -4.98
CA VAL A 27 -6.52 -3.72 -5.12
C VAL A 27 -7.92 -3.86 -4.50
N LEU A 28 -8.24 -3.00 -3.54
CA LEU A 28 -9.53 -2.93 -2.86
C LEU A 28 -10.49 -2.04 -3.65
N GLY A 29 -11.78 -2.39 -3.64
CA GLY A 29 -12.83 -1.56 -4.24
C GLY A 29 -13.71 -0.93 -3.17
N GLU A 30 -14.68 -0.12 -3.57
CA GLU A 30 -15.60 0.58 -2.66
C GLU A 30 -16.32 -0.38 -1.69
N ARG A 31 -16.65 -1.60 -2.13
CA ARG A 31 -17.23 -2.66 -1.27
C ARG A 31 -16.36 -3.04 -0.05
N ASP A 32 -15.07 -2.73 -0.10
CA ASP A 32 -14.10 -2.98 0.97
C ASP A 32 -13.94 -1.78 1.93
N ARG A 33 -14.61 -0.64 1.70
CA ARG A 33 -14.53 0.57 2.56
C ARG A 33 -14.75 0.27 4.04
N ARG A 34 -15.75 -0.57 4.36
CA ARG A 34 -15.99 -1.00 5.76
C ARG A 34 -14.83 -1.82 6.36
N ARG A 35 -14.07 -2.56 5.55
CA ARG A 35 -12.86 -3.27 6.01
C ARG A 35 -11.72 -2.30 6.28
N VAL A 36 -11.55 -1.30 5.41
CA VAL A 36 -10.57 -0.22 5.59
C VAL A 36 -10.86 0.56 6.87
N LEU A 37 -12.12 0.92 7.12
CA LEU A 37 -12.53 1.56 8.37
C LEU A 37 -12.16 0.72 9.59
N ARG A 38 -12.53 -0.56 9.62
CA ARG A 38 -12.18 -1.45 10.73
C ARG A 38 -10.67 -1.57 10.95
N HIS A 39 -9.89 -1.59 9.87
CA HIS A 39 -8.44 -1.64 9.97
C HIS A 39 -7.89 -0.39 10.66
N PHE A 40 -8.28 0.81 10.22
CA PHE A 40 -7.80 2.05 10.84
C PHE A 40 -8.32 2.27 12.26
N MET A 41 -9.56 1.85 12.54
CA MET A 41 -10.11 1.91 13.90
C MET A 41 -9.36 1.02 14.88
N ALA A 42 -8.83 -0.12 14.42
CA ALA A 42 -8.03 -1.03 15.23
C ALA A 42 -6.57 -0.59 15.42
N LEU A 43 -6.12 0.49 14.78
CA LEU A 43 -4.79 1.06 15.02
C LEU A 43 -4.77 1.77 16.36
N ASP A 44 -3.69 1.53 17.12
CA ASP A 44 -3.44 2.28 18.35
C ASP A 44 -3.06 3.74 18.04
N THR A 45 -3.02 4.57 19.09
CA THR A 45 -2.73 6.00 18.97
C THR A 45 -1.40 6.30 18.28
N SER A 46 -0.38 5.49 18.54
CA SER A 46 0.96 5.65 17.94
C SER A 46 0.93 5.30 16.46
N ASP A 47 0.26 4.21 16.10
CA ASP A 47 0.11 3.80 14.70
C ASP A 47 -0.70 4.80 13.88
N ARG A 48 -1.73 5.42 14.47
CA ARG A 48 -2.49 6.51 13.81
C ARG A 48 -1.60 7.73 13.57
N LEU A 49 -0.79 8.12 14.56
CA LEU A 49 0.21 9.18 14.40
C LEU A 49 1.17 8.88 13.25
N LEU A 50 1.69 7.65 13.17
CA LEU A 50 2.61 7.26 12.11
C LEU A 50 1.96 7.18 10.72
N ARG A 51 0.67 6.83 10.64
CA ARG A 51 -0.07 6.69 9.37
C ARG A 51 -0.58 8.02 8.82
N PHE A 52 -1.01 8.92 9.69
CA PHE A 52 -1.72 10.14 9.31
C PHE A 52 -0.92 11.42 9.61
N GLY A 53 0.31 11.29 10.12
CA GLY A 53 1.15 12.42 10.54
C GLY A 53 0.68 13.10 11.83
N SER A 54 -0.51 12.76 12.33
CA SER A 54 -1.13 13.32 13.52
C SER A 54 -2.02 12.30 14.23
N MET A 55 -2.34 12.57 15.49
CA MET A 55 -3.26 11.73 16.25
C MET A 55 -4.70 11.98 15.81
N LEU A 56 -5.25 11.12 14.96
CA LEU A 56 -6.63 11.22 14.48
C LEU A 56 -7.61 10.56 15.47
N PRO A 57 -8.61 11.30 16.00
CA PRO A 57 -9.73 10.71 16.72
C PRO A 57 -10.63 9.92 15.77
N ASP A 58 -11.47 9.03 16.32
CA ASP A 58 -12.32 8.10 15.55
C ASP A 58 -13.17 8.82 14.49
N ALA A 59 -13.82 9.93 14.85
CA ALA A 59 -14.63 10.71 13.90
C ALA A 59 -13.83 11.23 12.68
N GLN A 60 -12.56 11.57 12.86
CA GLN A 60 -11.69 11.98 11.75
C GLN A 60 -11.22 10.79 10.91
N VAL A 61 -11.03 9.62 11.53
CA VAL A 61 -10.76 8.37 10.80
C VAL A 61 -11.98 7.99 9.95
N GLU A 62 -13.20 8.13 10.47
CA GLU A 62 -14.43 7.91 9.70
C GLU A 62 -14.54 8.87 8.53
N ALA A 63 -14.33 10.16 8.76
CA ALA A 63 -14.35 11.19 7.72
C ALA A 63 -13.28 10.93 6.65
N TYR A 64 -12.07 10.53 7.04
CA TYR A 64 -11.01 10.15 6.11
C TYR A 64 -11.45 8.98 5.23
N VAL A 65 -11.96 7.90 5.83
CA VAL A 65 -12.39 6.71 5.09
C VAL A 65 -13.62 6.99 4.22
N ALA A 66 -14.52 7.87 4.63
CA ALA A 66 -15.66 8.30 3.82
C ALA A 66 -15.22 9.07 2.57
N LYS A 67 -14.12 9.84 2.65
CA LYS A 67 -13.57 10.64 1.56
C LYS A 67 -12.65 9.88 0.60
N LEU A 68 -12.27 8.63 0.90
CA LEU A 68 -11.47 7.83 -0.03
C LEU A 68 -12.19 7.73 -1.38
N ASP A 69 -11.52 8.23 -2.42
CA ASP A 69 -12.01 8.21 -3.79
C ASP A 69 -11.46 6.96 -4.49
N PHE A 70 -12.24 5.88 -4.48
CA PHE A 70 -11.84 4.62 -5.14
C PHE A 70 -11.90 4.68 -6.67
N ALA A 71 -12.36 5.79 -7.26
CA ALA A 71 -12.35 6.00 -8.70
C ALA A 71 -11.06 6.66 -9.17
N ASN A 72 -10.52 7.60 -8.38
CA ASN A 72 -9.25 8.27 -8.67
C ASN A 72 -8.05 7.58 -8.02
N ASP A 73 -8.18 7.19 -6.75
CA ASP A 73 -7.09 6.63 -5.94
C ASP A 73 -7.07 5.11 -5.99
N ILE A 74 -5.91 4.52 -5.70
CA ILE A 74 -5.79 3.08 -5.50
C ILE A 74 -5.58 2.76 -4.03
N VAL A 75 -6.51 1.98 -3.48
CA VAL A 75 -6.38 1.42 -2.13
C VAL A 75 -5.96 -0.04 -2.26
N PHE A 76 -4.81 -0.39 -1.67
CA PHE A 76 -4.30 -1.75 -1.59
C PHE A 76 -4.61 -2.38 -0.24
N GLY A 77 -4.79 -3.70 -0.22
CA GLY A 77 -5.05 -4.47 0.99
C GLY A 77 -4.30 -5.79 1.03
N VAL A 78 -3.86 -6.16 2.23
CA VAL A 78 -3.36 -7.51 2.55
C VAL A 78 -4.31 -8.18 3.52
N ILE A 79 -4.79 -9.37 3.14
CA ILE A 79 -5.76 -10.14 3.91
C ILE A 79 -5.09 -11.35 4.56
N ASP A 80 -5.26 -11.53 5.87
CA ASP A 80 -4.78 -12.72 6.58
C ASP A 80 -5.67 -13.96 6.34
N ARG A 81 -5.30 -15.11 6.92
CA ARG A 81 -6.07 -16.36 6.74
C ARG A 81 -7.50 -16.28 7.32
N PRO A 82 -7.75 -15.71 8.51
CA PRO A 82 -9.10 -15.49 9.02
C PRO A 82 -9.95 -14.44 8.27
N PHE A 83 -9.42 -13.84 7.20
CA PHE A 83 -10.09 -12.83 6.37
C PHE A 83 -10.20 -11.44 7.02
N HIS A 84 -9.20 -11.06 7.82
CA HIS A 84 -8.99 -9.71 8.32
C HIS A 84 -8.06 -8.91 7.40
N LEU A 85 -8.35 -7.63 7.24
CA LEU A 85 -7.48 -6.68 6.56
C LEU A 85 -6.34 -6.27 7.49
N VAL A 86 -5.15 -6.81 7.26
CA VAL A 86 -4.00 -6.64 8.14
C VAL A 86 -3.01 -5.58 7.68
N GLY A 87 -3.09 -5.15 6.42
CA GLY A 87 -2.33 -3.99 5.93
C GLY A 87 -3.11 -3.24 4.88
N VAL A 88 -2.96 -1.92 4.87
CA VAL A 88 -3.60 -1.01 3.91
C VAL A 88 -2.54 -0.08 3.35
N GLY A 89 -2.47 0.02 2.02
CA GLY A 89 -1.73 1.05 1.30
C GLY A 89 -2.72 1.95 0.59
N HIS A 90 -2.56 3.26 0.68
CA HIS A 90 -3.35 4.23 -0.05
C HIS A 90 -2.41 4.99 -0.99
N LEU A 91 -2.67 4.89 -2.28
CA LEU A 91 -1.98 5.61 -3.32
C LEU A 91 -2.92 6.69 -3.84
N ALA A 92 -2.75 7.90 -3.33
CA ALA A 92 -3.57 9.05 -3.69
C ALA A 92 -2.98 9.73 -4.92
N PHE A 93 -3.80 10.06 -5.91
CA PHE A 93 -3.36 10.81 -7.08
C PHE A 93 -3.86 12.24 -7.02
N SER A 94 -3.00 13.18 -7.36
CA SER A 94 -3.36 14.58 -7.50
C SER A 94 -2.73 15.17 -8.75
N ALA A 95 -3.32 16.26 -9.25
CA ALA A 95 -2.68 17.06 -10.29
C ALA A 95 -1.39 17.66 -9.73
N ARG A 96 -0.32 17.73 -10.54
CA ARG A 96 0.97 18.31 -10.14
C ARG A 96 0.82 19.67 -9.48
N ASP A 97 -0.03 20.52 -10.08
CA ASP A 97 -0.19 21.91 -9.67
C ASP A 97 -1.06 22.07 -8.40
N ALA A 98 -1.62 20.98 -7.88
CA ALA A 98 -2.37 20.99 -6.61
C ALA A 98 -1.47 21.15 -5.38
N HIS A 99 -0.16 20.89 -5.52
CA HIS A 99 0.82 21.05 -4.44
C HIS A 99 2.02 21.91 -4.89
N PRO A 100 1.81 23.22 -5.08
CA PRO A 100 2.88 24.11 -5.51
C PRO A 100 3.96 24.22 -4.41
N GLY A 101 5.11 23.57 -4.64
CA GLY A 101 6.30 23.68 -3.79
C GLY A 101 6.90 22.35 -3.32
N SER A 102 6.10 21.27 -3.24
CA SER A 102 6.53 19.93 -2.84
C SER A 102 6.84 18.99 -4.01
N VAL A 103 6.26 19.27 -5.19
CA VAL A 103 6.54 18.56 -6.44
C VAL A 103 7.51 19.39 -7.27
N ARG A 104 8.76 18.93 -7.41
CA ARG A 104 9.82 19.68 -8.11
C ARG A 104 10.45 18.93 -9.28
N ASP A 105 10.25 17.62 -9.36
CA ASP A 105 11.11 16.75 -10.17
C ASP A 105 10.35 15.92 -11.22
N THR A 106 9.20 16.41 -11.71
CA THR A 106 8.44 15.75 -12.78
C THR A 106 7.76 16.72 -13.75
N ASP A 107 7.76 16.35 -15.04
CA ASP A 107 7.02 17.03 -16.10
C ASP A 107 5.59 16.48 -16.29
N LYS A 108 5.24 15.38 -15.60
CA LYS A 108 3.93 14.74 -15.65
C LYS A 108 2.84 15.59 -15.01
N GLU A 109 1.63 15.48 -15.54
CA GLU A 109 0.45 16.19 -15.03
C GLU A 109 -0.05 15.63 -13.70
N LYS A 110 0.31 14.38 -13.39
CA LYS A 110 -0.19 13.64 -12.23
C LYS A 110 0.97 13.20 -11.35
N VAL A 111 0.79 13.37 -10.04
CA VAL A 111 1.67 12.83 -9.01
C VAL A 111 0.93 11.84 -8.13
N ALA A 112 1.68 11.00 -7.42
CA ALA A 112 1.10 10.05 -6.48
C ALA A 112 1.79 10.12 -5.11
N GLU A 113 0.99 10.11 -4.05
CA GLU A 113 1.47 10.02 -2.66
C GLU A 113 1.05 8.68 -2.05
N PHE A 114 1.98 8.03 -1.35
CA PHE A 114 1.75 6.73 -0.73
C PHE A 114 1.73 6.78 0.80
N GLY A 115 0.58 6.42 1.38
CA GLY A 115 0.41 6.20 2.81
C GLY A 115 0.17 4.72 3.14
N VAL A 116 0.76 4.19 4.21
CA VAL A 116 0.66 2.77 4.57
C VAL A 116 0.48 2.52 6.06
N SER A 117 -0.35 1.53 6.40
CA SER A 117 -0.50 1.02 7.77
C SER A 117 -0.45 -0.51 7.77
N VAL A 118 0.11 -1.06 8.85
CA VAL A 118 0.21 -2.52 9.07
C VAL A 118 -0.16 -2.84 10.51
N SER A 119 -1.12 -3.75 10.64
CA SER A 119 -1.57 -4.29 11.93
C SER A 119 -0.41 -4.93 12.67
N LYS A 120 -0.41 -4.83 14.00
CA LYS A 120 0.64 -5.42 14.85
C LYS A 120 0.91 -6.89 14.56
N SER A 121 -0.13 -7.67 14.28
CA SER A 121 -0.06 -9.10 13.94
C SER A 121 0.68 -9.42 12.64
N ALA A 122 0.84 -8.45 11.74
CA ALA A 122 1.43 -8.62 10.41
C ALA A 122 2.80 -7.92 10.24
N ARG A 123 3.34 -7.30 11.31
CA ARG A 123 4.65 -6.65 11.28
C ARG A 123 5.78 -7.66 11.15
N GLY A 124 6.91 -7.21 10.59
CA GLY A 124 8.09 -8.06 10.38
C GLY A 124 7.92 -9.16 9.32
N GLN A 125 6.79 -9.17 8.59
CA GLN A 125 6.49 -10.14 7.52
C GLN A 125 6.68 -9.55 6.11
N GLY A 126 7.13 -8.29 6.00
CA GLY A 126 7.34 -7.61 4.72
C GLY A 126 6.09 -6.96 4.11
N VAL A 127 4.98 -6.88 4.85
CA VAL A 127 3.70 -6.31 4.36
C VAL A 127 3.84 -4.89 3.85
N GLY A 128 4.43 -3.98 4.64
CA GLY A 128 4.62 -2.58 4.23
C GLY A 128 5.47 -2.45 2.97
N THR A 129 6.55 -3.21 2.86
CA THR A 129 7.41 -3.26 1.67
C THR A 129 6.63 -3.72 0.43
N ARG A 130 5.81 -4.76 0.55
CA ARG A 130 5.04 -5.30 -0.58
C ARG A 130 3.94 -4.34 -1.02
N LEU A 131 3.28 -3.65 -0.09
CA LEU A 131 2.33 -2.59 -0.39
C LEU A 131 3.01 -1.44 -1.16
N PHE A 132 4.19 -1.00 -0.71
CA PHE A 132 4.97 0.03 -1.41
C PHE A 132 5.41 -0.42 -2.81
N GLU A 133 5.96 -1.63 -2.95
CA GLU A 133 6.38 -2.17 -4.25
C GLU A 133 5.20 -2.27 -5.24
N ARG A 134 4.02 -2.70 -4.78
CA ARG A 134 2.80 -2.74 -5.59
C ARG A 134 2.40 -1.35 -6.06
N ALA A 135 2.46 -0.35 -5.17
CA ALA A 135 2.17 1.04 -5.49
C ALA A 135 3.14 1.62 -6.51
N ALA A 136 4.45 1.38 -6.35
CA ALA A 136 5.47 1.83 -7.29
C ALA A 136 5.30 1.22 -8.69
N ILE A 137 4.97 -0.07 -8.79
CA ILE A 137 4.66 -0.72 -10.07
C ILE A 137 3.39 -0.13 -10.68
N HIS A 138 2.36 0.13 -9.87
CA HIS A 138 1.13 0.73 -10.38
C HIS A 138 1.38 2.14 -10.95
N CYS A 139 2.07 3.01 -10.19
CA CYS A 139 2.42 4.37 -10.61
C CYS A 139 3.06 4.41 -12.00
N ARG A 140 4.14 3.64 -12.21
CA ARG A 140 4.83 3.60 -13.51
C ARG A 140 3.92 3.13 -14.65
N ASN A 141 2.98 2.23 -14.37
CA ASN A 141 2.09 1.66 -15.38
C ASN A 141 0.91 2.62 -15.71
N VAL A 142 0.66 3.64 -14.89
CA VAL A 142 -0.35 4.69 -15.12
C VAL A 142 0.28 6.05 -15.44
N ASP A 143 1.50 6.04 -15.99
CA ASP A 143 2.25 7.22 -16.43
C ASP A 143 2.60 8.24 -15.32
N VAL A 144 2.72 7.77 -14.08
CA VAL A 144 3.34 8.53 -12.98
C VAL A 144 4.79 8.12 -12.83
N ASP A 145 5.70 9.08 -12.97
CA ASP A 145 7.14 8.86 -12.94
C ASP A 145 7.77 9.14 -11.56
N THR A 146 7.01 9.70 -10.63
CA THR A 146 7.52 10.07 -9.30
C THR A 146 6.51 9.69 -8.22
N LEU A 147 6.94 8.80 -7.32
CA LEU A 147 6.15 8.36 -6.17
C LEU A 147 6.64 9.08 -4.91
N TYR A 148 5.76 9.87 -4.30
CA TYR A 148 6.02 10.60 -3.07
C TYR A 148 5.57 9.84 -1.83
N MET A 149 6.23 10.15 -0.72
CA MET A 149 5.89 9.66 0.59
C MET A 149 6.38 10.68 1.63
N GLN A 150 5.46 11.20 2.43
CA GLN A 150 5.79 12.00 3.60
C GLN A 150 5.60 11.16 4.87
N CYS A 151 6.55 11.25 5.80
CA CYS A 151 6.42 10.57 7.08
C CYS A 151 7.17 11.30 8.20
N LEU A 152 6.82 11.01 9.45
CA LEU A 152 7.62 11.48 10.59
C LEU A 152 9.04 10.91 10.50
N ALA A 153 10.06 11.74 10.72
CA ALA A 153 11.46 11.32 10.65
C ALA A 153 11.83 10.23 11.69
N SER A 154 11.00 10.09 12.73
CA SER A 154 11.04 9.06 13.77
C SER A 154 10.41 7.72 13.36
N ASN A 155 9.67 7.66 12.24
CA ASN A 155 9.06 6.45 11.71
C ASN A 155 10.10 5.50 11.11
N ARG A 156 10.87 4.82 11.97
CA ARG A 156 12.00 3.96 11.58
C ARG A 156 11.61 2.90 10.54
N THR A 157 10.40 2.36 10.63
CA THR A 157 9.89 1.37 9.68
C THR A 157 9.69 1.97 8.29
N MET A 158 9.02 3.12 8.19
CA MET A 158 8.84 3.78 6.89
C MET A 158 10.17 4.29 6.31
N MET A 159 11.03 4.85 7.15
CA MET A 159 12.39 5.23 6.77
C MET A 159 13.24 4.04 6.28
N HIS A 160 12.98 2.82 6.78
CA HIS A 160 13.64 1.62 6.27
C HIS A 160 13.08 1.22 4.89
N ILE A 161 11.76 1.27 4.70
CA ILE A 161 11.14 1.00 3.39
C ILE A 161 11.65 1.97 2.34
N ALA A 162 11.67 3.27 2.64
CA ALA A 162 12.14 4.32 1.73
C ALA A 162 13.59 4.10 1.29
N ARG A 163 14.51 3.87 2.25
CA ARG A 163 15.92 3.59 1.93
C ARG A 163 16.08 2.32 1.11
N LYS A 164 15.36 1.26 1.48
CA LYS A 164 15.42 -0.02 0.77
C LYS A 164 14.90 0.11 -0.68
N ALA A 165 13.90 0.95 -0.88
CA ALA A 165 13.35 1.25 -2.19
C ALA A 165 14.25 2.17 -3.04
N GLY A 166 15.30 2.75 -2.45
CA GLY A 166 16.16 3.71 -3.14
C GLY A 166 15.52 5.08 -3.30
N MET A 167 14.58 5.44 -2.41
CA MET A 167 14.02 6.80 -2.41
C MET A 167 15.08 7.81 -2.02
N GLU A 168 15.02 8.98 -2.62
CA GLU A 168 15.71 10.18 -2.13
C GLU A 168 14.95 10.70 -0.92
N ILE A 169 15.66 11.02 0.17
CA ILE A 169 15.06 11.34 1.46
C ILE A 169 15.62 12.67 1.96
N LYS A 170 14.73 13.65 2.15
CA LYS A 170 15.03 14.94 2.78
C LYS A 170 14.39 14.98 4.16
N ARG A 171 15.13 15.40 5.18
CA ARG A 171 14.64 15.51 6.57
C ARG A 171 14.59 16.97 6.97
N GLU A 172 13.41 17.45 7.36
CA GLU A 172 13.20 18.83 7.80
C GLU A 172 12.21 18.85 8.96
N TYR A 173 12.50 19.63 10.00
CA TYR A 173 11.58 19.91 11.12
C TYR A 173 10.92 18.68 11.79
N GLY A 174 11.61 17.53 11.83
CA GLY A 174 11.06 16.30 12.43
C GLY A 174 10.21 15.45 11.49
N GLU A 175 10.03 15.90 10.26
CA GLU A 175 9.43 15.18 9.14
C GLU A 175 10.50 14.72 8.14
N ALA A 176 10.10 13.80 7.28
CA ALA A 176 10.90 13.28 6.21
C ALA A 176 10.06 13.18 4.95
N ASP A 177 10.43 13.96 3.94
CA ASP A 177 9.92 13.86 2.58
C ASP A 177 10.79 12.88 1.81
N ALA A 178 10.16 11.95 1.13
CA ALA A 178 10.85 11.02 0.26
C ALA A 178 10.17 10.92 -1.10
N HIS A 179 10.96 10.82 -2.15
CA HIS A 179 10.45 10.57 -3.50
C HIS A 179 11.26 9.46 -4.20
N LEU A 180 10.59 8.75 -5.09
CA LEU A 180 11.18 7.72 -5.94
C LEU A 180 10.88 8.03 -7.40
N HIS A 181 11.94 8.25 -8.18
CA HIS A 181 11.82 8.25 -9.63
C HIS A 181 11.62 6.84 -10.16
N LEU A 182 10.59 6.68 -10.97
CA LEU A 182 10.15 5.43 -11.54
C LEU A 182 10.57 5.37 -13.00
N PRO A 183 11.09 4.23 -13.47
CA PRO A 183 11.33 4.04 -14.89
C PRO A 183 10.00 4.00 -15.66
N PRO A 184 10.02 4.27 -16.98
CA PRO A 184 8.82 4.19 -17.80
C PRO A 184 8.18 2.79 -17.75
N PRO A 185 6.88 2.68 -18.08
CA PRO A 185 6.20 1.39 -18.17
C PRO A 185 6.91 0.45 -19.14
N SER A 186 6.90 -0.84 -18.86
CA SER A 186 7.44 -1.88 -19.73
C SER A 186 6.47 -3.05 -19.83
N PRO A 187 6.52 -3.88 -20.88
CA PRO A 187 5.68 -5.07 -20.97
C PRO A 187 5.80 -5.99 -19.75
N SER A 188 6.99 -6.07 -19.16
CA SER A 188 7.22 -6.85 -17.94
C SER A 188 6.59 -6.20 -16.70
N SER A 189 6.61 -4.88 -16.54
CA SER A 189 5.94 -4.24 -15.40
C SER A 189 4.43 -4.37 -15.47
N VAL A 190 3.86 -4.25 -16.67
CA VAL A 190 2.41 -4.42 -16.90
C VAL A 190 1.98 -5.86 -16.65
N LEU A 191 2.72 -6.85 -17.17
CA LEU A 191 2.42 -8.26 -16.93
C LEU A 191 2.57 -8.64 -15.45
N ALA A 192 3.59 -8.11 -14.76
CA ALA A 192 3.82 -8.37 -13.34
C ALA A 192 2.65 -7.87 -12.50
N GLU A 193 2.19 -6.65 -12.76
CA GLU A 193 1.00 -6.08 -12.10
C GLU A 193 -0.25 -6.93 -12.36
N ALA A 194 -0.51 -7.32 -13.61
CA ALA A 194 -1.68 -8.12 -13.96
C ALA A 194 -1.68 -9.48 -13.22
N LEU A 195 -0.54 -10.18 -13.22
CA LEU A 195 -0.39 -11.47 -12.52
C LEU A 195 -0.55 -11.32 -11.00
N GLU A 196 0.05 -10.28 -10.43
CA GLU A 196 -0.08 -9.98 -8.99
C GLU A 196 -1.54 -9.80 -8.60
N GLU A 197 -2.30 -9.01 -9.37
CA GLU A 197 -3.72 -8.78 -9.10
C GLU A 197 -4.56 -10.05 -9.27
N GLN A 198 -4.31 -10.86 -10.30
CA GLN A 198 -5.07 -12.10 -10.50
C GLN A 198 -4.87 -13.09 -9.36
N ILE A 199 -3.63 -13.31 -8.92
CA ILE A 199 -3.35 -14.22 -7.80
C ILE A 199 -3.93 -13.68 -6.49
N ALA A 200 -3.80 -12.38 -6.24
CA ALA A 200 -4.38 -11.75 -5.05
C ALA A 200 -5.92 -11.83 -5.04
N LYS A 201 -6.58 -11.71 -6.20
CA LYS A 201 -8.03 -11.91 -6.33
C LYS A 201 -8.47 -13.34 -6.03
N ILE A 202 -7.73 -14.34 -6.53
CA ILE A 202 -8.01 -15.76 -6.26
C ILE A 202 -7.88 -16.04 -4.75
N ASP A 203 -6.75 -15.67 -4.15
CA ASP A 203 -6.50 -15.85 -2.71
C ASP A 203 -7.56 -15.16 -1.84
N TYR A 204 -7.91 -13.91 -2.19
CA TYR A 204 -8.98 -13.17 -1.50
C TYR A 204 -10.32 -13.92 -1.58
N THR A 205 -10.68 -14.43 -2.75
CA THR A 205 -11.95 -15.13 -2.97
C THR A 205 -12.00 -16.44 -2.18
N VAL A 206 -10.90 -17.19 -2.18
CA VAL A 206 -10.76 -18.43 -1.38
C VAL A 206 -10.94 -18.12 0.12
N LYS A 207 -10.24 -17.10 0.64
CA LYS A 207 -10.36 -16.70 2.06
C LYS A 207 -11.75 -16.19 2.41
N ALA A 208 -12.38 -15.44 1.50
CA ALA A 208 -13.76 -14.95 1.67
C ALA A 208 -14.75 -16.11 1.79
N ASN A 209 -14.65 -17.10 0.89
CA ASN A 209 -15.51 -18.27 0.86
C ASN A 209 -15.27 -19.17 2.07
N ALA A 210 -14.02 -19.37 2.48
CA ALA A 210 -13.69 -20.13 3.70
C ALA A 210 -14.30 -19.48 4.95
N ARG A 211 -14.23 -18.15 5.07
CA ARG A 211 -14.85 -17.39 6.17
C ARG A 211 -16.38 -17.51 6.15
N ALA A 212 -17.00 -17.45 4.97
CA ALA A 212 -18.45 -17.60 4.81
C ALA A 212 -18.91 -19.01 5.19
N ALA A 213 -18.22 -20.05 4.71
CA ALA A 213 -18.48 -21.45 5.07
C ALA A 213 -18.35 -21.66 6.59
N PHE A 214 -17.25 -21.21 7.19
CA PHE A 214 -17.06 -21.31 8.64
C PHE A 214 -18.21 -20.66 9.43
N LYS A 215 -18.67 -19.47 9.02
CA LYS A 215 -19.81 -18.81 9.67
C LYS A 215 -21.08 -19.65 9.58
N LEU A 216 -21.42 -20.16 8.39
CA LEU A 216 -22.59 -21.02 8.17
C LEU A 216 -22.57 -22.28 9.03
N PHE A 217 -21.40 -22.92 9.19
CA PHE A 217 -21.26 -24.10 10.05
C PHE A 217 -21.27 -23.76 11.54
N SER A 218 -20.76 -22.58 11.93
CA SER A 218 -20.77 -22.13 13.34
C SER A 218 -22.15 -21.70 13.84
N THR A 219 -23.03 -21.22 12.96
CA THR A 219 -24.40 -20.79 13.32
C THR A 219 -25.39 -21.95 13.39
N LYS A 220 -24.98 -23.18 13.03
CA LYS A 220 -25.81 -24.40 13.07
C LYS A 220 -25.56 -25.27 14.32
N LYS A 221 -24.90 -24.72 15.34
CA LYS A 221 -24.75 -25.29 16.68
C LYS A 221 -25.34 -24.33 17.70
#